data_AF-A0A1Y4JZM0-F1
#
_entry.id   AF-A0A1Y4JZM0-F1
#
_cell.length_a   1.000
_cell.length_b   1.000
_cell.length_c   1.000
_cell.angle_alpha   90.00
_cell.angle_beta   90.00
_cell.angle_gamma   90.00
#
_symmetry.space_group_name_H-M   'P 1'
#
loop_
_entity.id
_entity.type
_entity.pdbx_description
1 polymer ?
#
loop_
_entity_poly.entity_id
_entity_poly.type
_entity_poly.pdbx_seq_one_letter_code
_entity_poly.pdbx_strand_id
1 'polypeptide(L)'
;MGLLDFFKKKPKTQEPKVSIKVIYRDADGNEIDTDSEEFRREQEEWERLERERKQKQDQQQAENRLFLSEAGVNIESFTPERVISDAIALIGSVCPPMQAYHCDLRKSEPNIVFSSPTKTGKVPKNVVVAHMSHDEVIERPSGIEGFPHLEHGDSLIVHLHYLSDGSINMADIYGWHAHFGQGVIIRRFGDEHRIVEVKRAAPKSEGVWTSLYKNPKPDSNDIGLEQLEKSVRHIFGS
;
A
#
# COMPACT_ATOMS: atom_id res chain seq x y z
N MET A 1 72.14 -7.30 35.57
CA MET A 1 71.16 -6.26 35.99
C MET A 1 70.96 -5.35 34.79
N GLY A 2 69.89 -5.51 33.99
CA GLY A 2 68.59 -4.81 34.15
C GLY A 2 68.66 -3.51 33.32
N LEU A 3 67.80 -3.19 32.35
CA LEU A 3 66.35 -3.34 32.29
C LEU A 3 65.88 -3.47 30.83
N LEU A 4 65.15 -4.55 30.56
CA LEU A 4 64.12 -4.61 29.54
C LEU A 4 62.94 -3.71 29.94
N ASP A 5 62.06 -3.48 28.97
CA ASP A 5 60.71 -2.89 29.06
C ASP A 5 60.61 -1.37 29.01
N PHE A 6 60.29 -0.83 27.83
CA PHE A 6 59.34 0.30 27.72
C PHE A 6 58.74 0.47 26.30
N PHE A 7 58.51 -0.61 25.56
CA PHE A 7 57.52 -0.57 24.47
C PHE A 7 56.22 -1.18 24.97
N LYS A 8 55.42 -0.37 25.69
CA LYS A 8 54.01 -0.68 25.94
C LYS A 8 53.32 -0.78 24.58
N LYS A 9 53.12 -2.01 24.09
CA LYS A 9 52.21 -2.31 22.98
C LYS A 9 50.88 -1.61 23.29
N LYS A 10 50.47 -0.70 22.40
CA LYS A 10 49.09 -0.19 22.40
C LYS A 10 48.16 -1.42 22.40
N PRO A 11 47.18 -1.50 23.32
CA PRO A 11 46.23 -2.60 23.28
C PRO A 11 45.57 -2.58 21.90
N LYS A 12 45.67 -3.71 21.18
CA LYS A 12 44.91 -3.91 19.96
C LYS A 12 43.44 -3.75 20.34
N THR A 13 42.80 -2.70 19.82
CA THR A 13 41.35 -2.55 19.87
C THR A 13 40.77 -3.83 19.26
N GLN A 14 40.30 -4.75 20.10
CA GLN A 14 39.49 -5.86 19.62
C GLN A 14 38.20 -5.24 19.12
N GLU A 15 37.99 -5.31 17.81
CA GLU A 15 36.68 -5.04 17.24
C GLU A 15 35.66 -5.91 17.99
N PRO A 16 34.58 -5.31 18.51
CA PRO A 16 33.57 -6.08 19.21
C PRO A 16 33.02 -7.13 18.23
N LYS A 17 33.21 -8.41 18.55
CA LYS A 17 32.53 -9.50 17.86
C LYS A 17 31.06 -9.45 18.25
N VAL A 18 30.28 -8.70 17.49
CA VAL A 18 28.83 -8.69 17.60
C VAL A 18 28.31 -9.95 16.90
N SER A 19 27.74 -10.88 17.65
CA SER A 19 26.95 -11.99 17.11
C SER A 19 25.48 -11.64 17.25
N ILE A 20 24.77 -11.50 16.13
CA ILE A 20 23.32 -11.31 16.13
C ILE A 20 22.68 -12.70 16.23
N LYS A 21 21.93 -12.96 17.31
CA LYS A 21 21.05 -14.12 17.43
C LYS A 21 19.62 -13.67 17.14
N VAL A 22 19.05 -14.13 16.03
CA VAL A 22 17.62 -13.94 15.73
C VAL A 22 16.86 -15.03 16.49
N ILE A 23 15.92 -14.61 17.35
CA ILE A 23 15.07 -15.52 18.12
C ILE A 23 13.65 -15.33 17.63
N TYR A 24 13.05 -16.39 17.10
CA TYR A 24 11.64 -16.41 16.74
C TYR A 24 10.83 -16.74 17.99
N ARG A 25 9.76 -15.98 18.24
CA ARG A 25 8.86 -16.21 19.37
C ARG A 25 7.43 -16.32 18.87
N ASP A 26 6.64 -17.20 19.51
CA ASP A 26 5.21 -17.29 19.26
C ASP A 26 4.45 -16.11 19.91
N ALA A 27 3.14 -16.06 19.72
CA ALA A 27 2.26 -15.02 20.28
C ALA A 27 2.26 -15.00 21.82
N ASP A 28 2.63 -16.09 22.46
CA ASP A 28 2.71 -16.25 23.91
C ASP A 28 4.13 -15.96 24.46
N GLY A 29 5.08 -15.66 23.57
CA GLY A 29 6.46 -15.30 23.90
C GLY A 29 7.40 -16.49 24.07
N ASN A 30 6.99 -17.72 23.75
CA ASN A 30 7.86 -18.90 23.78
C ASN A 30 8.81 -18.89 22.59
N GLU A 31 10.06 -19.31 22.78
CA GLU A 31 11.01 -19.43 21.68
C GLU A 31 10.62 -20.58 20.76
N ILE A 32 10.53 -20.30 19.46
CA ILE A 32 10.25 -21.27 18.42
C ILE A 32 11.58 -21.94 18.04
N ASP A 33 11.64 -23.26 18.16
CA ASP A 33 12.76 -24.04 17.63
C ASP A 33 12.63 -24.17 16.11
N THR A 34 13.28 -23.24 15.40
CA THR A 34 13.26 -23.19 13.93
C THR A 34 13.99 -24.34 13.26
N ASP A 35 14.82 -25.09 14.00
CA ASP A 35 15.55 -26.25 13.50
C ASP A 35 14.79 -27.56 13.78
N SER A 36 13.63 -27.49 14.46
CA SER A 36 12.77 -28.65 14.69
C SER A 36 12.13 -29.16 13.40
N GLU A 37 11.98 -30.48 13.30
CA GLU A 37 11.27 -31.13 12.18
C GLU A 37 9.80 -30.70 12.10
N GLU A 38 9.17 -30.36 13.23
CA GLU A 38 7.79 -29.86 13.27
C GLU A 38 7.67 -28.48 12.63
N PHE A 39 8.54 -27.54 12.98
CA PHE A 39 8.55 -26.20 12.37
C PHE A 39 8.80 -26.26 10.86
N ARG A 40 9.74 -27.13 10.41
CA ARG A 40 10.01 -27.34 8.99
C ARG A 40 8.80 -27.89 8.24
N ARG A 41 8.08 -28.86 8.82
CA ARG A 41 6.84 -29.39 8.23
C ARG A 41 5.75 -28.33 8.16
N GLU A 42 5.55 -27.54 9.22
CA GLU A 42 4.56 -26.46 9.21
C GLU A 42 4.87 -25.40 8.14
N GLN A 43 6.14 -25.01 7.99
CA GLN A 43 6.57 -24.12 6.91
C GLN A 43 6.30 -24.73 5.52
N GLU A 44 6.65 -25.99 5.29
CA GLU A 44 6.39 -26.68 4.03
C GLU A 44 4.88 -26.80 3.72
N GLU A 45 4.05 -27.06 4.74
CA GLU A 45 2.60 -27.08 4.59
C GLU A 45 2.04 -25.69 4.28
N TRP A 46 2.54 -24.66 4.95
CA TRP A 46 2.14 -23.28 4.72
C TRP A 46 2.52 -22.82 3.30
N GLU A 47 3.75 -23.12 2.85
CA GLU A 47 4.20 -22.86 1.48
C GLU A 47 3.40 -23.65 0.44
N ARG A 48 2.99 -24.88 0.75
CA ARG A 48 2.10 -25.68 -0.11
C ARG A 48 0.72 -25.01 -0.22
N LEU A 49 0.12 -24.66 0.91
CA LEU A 49 -1.18 -23.99 0.97
C LEU A 49 -1.16 -22.64 0.24
N GLU A 50 -0.08 -21.88 0.40
CA GLU A 50 0.09 -20.59 -0.27
C GLU A 50 0.23 -20.76 -1.80
N ARG A 51 0.98 -21.77 -2.24
CA ARG A 51 1.04 -22.12 -3.67
C ARG A 51 -0.32 -22.56 -4.23
N GLU A 52 -1.05 -23.41 -3.51
CA GLU A 52 -2.39 -23.82 -3.93
C GLU A 52 -3.38 -22.64 -3.98
N ARG A 53 -3.29 -21.72 -3.00
CA ARG A 53 -4.09 -20.49 -2.95
C ARG A 53 -3.78 -19.60 -4.14
N LYS A 54 -2.50 -19.39 -4.45
CA LYS A 54 -2.04 -18.61 -5.60
C LYS A 54 -2.50 -19.23 -6.92
N GLN A 55 -2.34 -20.54 -7.09
CA GLN A 55 -2.81 -21.25 -8.29
C GLN A 55 -4.33 -21.11 -8.49
N LYS A 56 -5.13 -21.27 -7.42
CA LYS A 56 -6.59 -21.06 -7.49
C LYS A 56 -6.94 -19.62 -7.85
N GLN A 57 -6.20 -18.65 -7.30
CA GLN A 57 -6.39 -17.24 -7.63
C GLN A 57 -6.06 -16.95 -9.09
N ASP A 58 -4.94 -17.46 -9.60
CA ASP A 58 -4.51 -17.29 -10.99
C ASP A 58 -5.53 -17.92 -11.97
N GLN A 59 -6.01 -19.12 -11.66
CA GLN A 59 -7.07 -19.77 -12.43
C GLN A 59 -8.36 -18.94 -12.42
N GLN A 60 -8.81 -18.48 -11.26
CA GLN A 60 -10.00 -17.64 -11.15
C GLN A 60 -9.86 -16.33 -11.94
N GLN A 61 -8.67 -15.72 -11.93
CA GLN A 61 -8.39 -14.52 -12.72
C GLN A 61 -8.41 -14.80 -14.22
N ALA A 62 -7.89 -15.95 -14.67
CA ALA A 62 -7.97 -16.36 -16.08
C ALA A 62 -9.43 -16.57 -16.52
N GLU A 63 -10.25 -17.25 -15.71
CA GLU A 63 -11.68 -17.45 -15.97
C GLU A 63 -12.46 -16.12 -16.01
N ASN A 64 -12.17 -15.22 -15.07
CA ASN A 64 -12.78 -13.89 -15.05
C ASN A 64 -12.43 -13.07 -16.29
N ARG A 65 -11.16 -13.09 -16.71
CA ARG A 65 -10.71 -12.41 -17.94
C ARG A 65 -11.42 -12.95 -19.17
N LEU A 66 -11.54 -14.28 -19.29
CA LEU A 66 -12.25 -14.91 -20.40
C LEU A 66 -13.72 -14.49 -20.44
N PHE A 67 -14.44 -14.62 -19.31
CA PHE A 67 -15.85 -14.23 -19.21
C PHE A 67 -16.09 -12.76 -19.58
N LEU A 68 -15.26 -11.85 -19.07
CA LEU A 68 -15.40 -10.42 -19.35
C LEU A 68 -15.07 -10.10 -20.82
N SER A 69 -14.05 -10.77 -21.39
CA SER A 69 -13.71 -10.64 -22.81
C SER A 69 -14.84 -11.12 -23.72
N GLU A 70 -15.44 -12.28 -23.42
CA GLU A 70 -16.61 -12.82 -24.15
C GLU A 70 -17.82 -11.88 -24.05
N ALA A 71 -17.95 -11.15 -22.94
CA ALA A 71 -18.97 -10.12 -22.76
C ALA A 71 -18.65 -8.77 -23.45
N GLY A 72 -17.54 -8.68 -24.18
CA GLY A 72 -17.13 -7.50 -24.95
C GLY A 72 -16.31 -6.46 -24.17
N VAL A 73 -15.81 -6.79 -22.98
CA VAL A 73 -14.91 -5.90 -22.22
C VAL A 73 -13.51 -5.97 -22.81
N ASN A 74 -12.90 -4.81 -23.08
CA ASN A 74 -11.52 -4.74 -23.57
C ASN A 74 -10.50 -4.97 -22.42
N ILE A 75 -10.21 -6.24 -22.13
CA ILE A 75 -9.32 -6.68 -21.05
C ILE A 75 -7.90 -6.12 -21.18
N GLU A 76 -7.36 -6.11 -22.40
CA GLU A 76 -6.00 -5.65 -22.69
C GLU A 76 -5.80 -4.16 -22.42
N SER A 77 -6.90 -3.41 -22.30
CA SER A 77 -6.83 -1.98 -21.98
C SER A 77 -6.53 -1.69 -20.52
N PHE A 78 -6.59 -2.67 -19.61
CA PHE A 78 -6.32 -2.50 -18.18
C PHE A 78 -4.88 -2.86 -17.83
N THR A 79 -3.94 -2.00 -18.24
CA THR A 79 -2.50 -2.18 -17.97
C THR A 79 -2.05 -1.41 -16.73
N PRO A 80 -0.92 -1.81 -16.10
CA PRO A 80 -0.30 -1.05 -15.00
C PRO A 80 -0.08 0.43 -15.34
N GLU A 81 0.41 0.73 -16.54
CA GLU A 81 0.74 2.10 -16.97
C GLU A 81 -0.50 2.96 -17.07
N ARG A 82 -1.60 2.42 -17.62
CA ARG A 82 -2.89 3.12 -17.65
C ARG A 82 -3.39 3.36 -16.24
N VAL A 83 -3.37 2.34 -15.40
CA VAL A 83 -3.85 2.42 -14.02
C VAL A 83 -3.10 3.50 -13.23
N ILE A 84 -1.78 3.58 -13.37
CA ILE A 84 -0.94 4.64 -12.77
C ILE A 84 -1.30 6.01 -13.36
N SER A 85 -1.41 6.11 -14.68
CA SER A 85 -1.77 7.36 -15.36
C SER A 85 -3.13 7.89 -14.91
N ASP A 86 -4.12 7.00 -14.83
CA ASP A 86 -5.49 7.29 -14.38
C ASP A 86 -5.51 7.76 -12.92
N ALA A 87 -4.73 7.11 -12.03
CA ALA A 87 -4.57 7.55 -10.64
C ALA A 87 -3.97 8.96 -10.54
N ILE A 88 -2.86 9.22 -11.24
CA ILE A 88 -2.19 10.53 -11.23
C ILE A 88 -3.08 11.62 -11.80
N ALA A 89 -3.78 11.34 -12.91
CA ALA A 89 -4.71 12.28 -13.54
C ALA A 89 -5.90 12.59 -12.62
N LEU A 90 -6.47 11.57 -11.97
CA LEU A 90 -7.58 11.76 -11.04
C LEU A 90 -7.15 12.57 -9.82
N ILE A 91 -5.97 12.29 -9.25
CA ILE A 91 -5.40 13.07 -8.15
C ILE A 91 -5.20 14.53 -8.58
N GLY A 92 -4.57 14.76 -9.73
CA GLY A 92 -4.26 16.10 -10.21
C GLY A 92 -5.48 16.94 -10.61
N SER A 93 -6.62 16.31 -10.90
CA SER A 93 -7.83 17.02 -11.35
C SER A 93 -8.93 17.12 -10.28
N VAL A 94 -9.15 16.07 -9.49
CA VAL A 94 -10.30 15.97 -8.56
C VAL A 94 -9.89 16.23 -7.12
N CYS A 95 -8.71 15.77 -6.70
CA CYS A 95 -8.20 15.96 -5.35
C CYS A 95 -6.73 16.41 -5.30
N PRO A 96 -6.36 17.54 -5.93
CA PRO A 96 -4.97 18.03 -5.97
C PRO A 96 -4.23 18.10 -4.62
N PRO A 97 -4.88 18.41 -3.48
CA PRO A 97 -4.18 18.42 -2.19
C PRO A 97 -3.52 17.09 -1.81
N MET A 98 -3.97 15.97 -2.37
CA MET A 98 -3.31 14.66 -2.16
C MET A 98 -1.92 14.59 -2.80
N GLN A 99 -1.53 15.54 -3.66
CA GLN A 99 -0.16 15.65 -4.19
C GLN A 99 0.87 16.12 -3.14
N ALA A 100 0.42 16.59 -1.98
CA ALA A 100 1.30 16.96 -0.88
C ALA A 100 2.02 15.75 -0.27
N TYR A 101 1.45 14.55 -0.40
CA TYR A 101 2.10 13.30 -0.03
C TYR A 101 3.17 13.01 -1.09
N HIS A 102 4.45 13.09 -0.72
CA HIS A 102 5.58 13.00 -1.63
C HIS A 102 5.86 11.55 -2.08
N CYS A 103 4.85 10.89 -2.64
CA CYS A 103 4.91 9.51 -3.10
C CYS A 103 4.90 9.45 -4.63
N ASP A 104 5.84 8.71 -5.23
CA ASP A 104 5.87 8.50 -6.67
C ASP A 104 5.15 7.20 -7.05
N LEU A 105 3.84 7.29 -7.33
CA LEU A 105 3.02 6.16 -7.79
C LEU A 105 3.55 5.48 -9.06
N ARG A 106 4.45 6.11 -9.82
CA ARG A 106 5.09 5.48 -10.99
C ARG A 106 6.07 4.36 -10.61
N LYS A 107 6.50 4.35 -9.35
CA LYS A 107 7.33 3.29 -8.76
C LYS A 107 6.50 2.18 -8.12
N SER A 108 5.18 2.29 -8.11
CA SER A 108 4.29 1.24 -7.60
C SER A 108 4.06 0.16 -8.64
N GLU A 109 3.78 -1.06 -8.17
CA GLU A 109 3.24 -2.14 -8.99
C GLU A 109 1.74 -2.31 -8.69
N PRO A 110 0.84 -1.87 -9.59
CA PRO A 110 -0.59 -2.03 -9.38
C PRO A 110 -1.00 -3.50 -9.44
N ASN A 111 -1.74 -3.94 -8.42
CA ASN A 111 -2.47 -5.20 -8.43
C ASN A 111 -3.80 -5.01 -9.15
N ILE A 112 -3.97 -5.62 -10.32
CA ILE A 112 -5.15 -5.51 -11.18
C ILE A 112 -5.97 -6.80 -11.10
N VAL A 113 -7.18 -6.70 -10.55
CA VAL A 113 -8.08 -7.83 -10.30
C VAL A 113 -9.32 -7.71 -11.16
N PHE A 114 -9.57 -8.75 -11.97
CA PHE A 114 -10.77 -8.89 -12.79
C PHE A 114 -11.91 -9.46 -11.96
N SER A 115 -13.07 -8.83 -12.05
CA SER A 115 -14.24 -9.16 -11.24
C SER A 115 -14.92 -10.41 -11.76
N SER A 116 -15.31 -11.29 -10.83
CA SER A 116 -16.11 -12.47 -11.17
C SER A 116 -17.52 -12.08 -11.64
N PRO A 117 -18.19 -12.97 -12.41
CA PRO A 117 -19.60 -12.81 -12.71
C PRO A 117 -20.42 -12.56 -11.43
N THR A 118 -21.49 -11.78 -11.54
CA THR A 118 -22.45 -11.64 -10.44
C THR A 118 -23.08 -13.00 -10.09
N LYS A 119 -23.75 -13.10 -8.94
CA LYS A 119 -24.51 -14.30 -8.53
C LYS A 119 -25.50 -14.81 -9.60
N THR A 120 -25.93 -13.93 -10.51
CA THR A 120 -26.85 -14.26 -11.62
C THR A 120 -26.14 -14.56 -12.95
N GLY A 121 -24.81 -14.68 -12.96
CA GLY A 121 -24.00 -14.90 -14.16
C GLY A 121 -23.85 -13.66 -15.07
N LYS A 122 -24.32 -12.49 -14.63
CA LYS A 122 -24.22 -11.23 -15.39
C LYS A 122 -22.89 -10.53 -15.16
N VAL A 123 -22.49 -9.71 -16.14
CA VAL A 123 -21.33 -8.81 -16.03
C VAL A 123 -21.48 -7.90 -14.81
N PRO A 124 -20.49 -7.83 -13.91
CA PRO A 124 -20.53 -6.94 -12.76
C PRO A 124 -20.43 -5.47 -13.19
N LYS A 125 -21.00 -4.55 -12.39
CA LYS A 125 -20.93 -3.11 -12.68
C LYS A 125 -19.47 -2.63 -12.80
N ASN A 126 -18.64 -3.00 -11.82
CA ASN A 126 -17.21 -2.80 -11.88
C ASN A 126 -16.60 -4.09 -12.43
N VAL A 127 -15.88 -4.01 -13.55
CA VAL A 127 -15.27 -5.16 -14.20
C VAL A 127 -13.83 -5.39 -13.72
N VAL A 128 -13.15 -4.32 -13.30
CA VAL A 128 -11.78 -4.36 -12.79
C VAL A 128 -11.69 -3.54 -11.51
N VAL A 129 -10.91 -4.06 -10.55
CA VAL A 129 -10.47 -3.35 -9.35
C VAL A 129 -8.95 -3.32 -9.40
N ALA A 130 -8.37 -2.12 -9.37
CA ALA A 130 -6.95 -1.93 -9.29
C ALA A 130 -6.57 -1.35 -7.92
N HIS A 131 -5.53 -1.90 -7.32
CA HIS A 131 -4.96 -1.42 -6.06
C HIS A 131 -3.49 -1.11 -6.28
N MET A 132 -3.03 0.04 -5.82
CA MET A 132 -1.61 0.37 -5.76
C MET A 132 -1.31 1.12 -4.47
N SER A 133 -0.10 0.93 -3.98
CA SER A 133 0.43 1.69 -2.86
C SER A 133 1.89 2.05 -3.13
N HIS A 134 2.31 3.17 -2.59
CA HIS A 134 3.71 3.56 -2.52
C HIS A 134 4.01 4.05 -1.12
N ASP A 135 5.05 3.48 -0.51
CA ASP A 135 5.63 3.94 0.74
C ASP A 135 7.00 4.55 0.42
N GLU A 136 7.21 5.81 0.77
CA GLU A 136 8.53 6.42 0.68
C GLU A 136 9.42 5.83 1.79
N VAL A 137 10.54 5.21 1.41
CA VAL A 137 11.48 4.59 2.35
C VAL A 137 12.85 5.26 2.17
N ILE A 138 13.33 5.87 3.25
CA ILE A 138 14.62 6.54 3.30
C ILE A 138 15.60 5.64 4.06
N GLU A 139 16.65 5.19 3.37
CA GLU A 139 17.76 4.48 4.01
C GLU A 139 18.69 5.47 4.72
N ARG A 140 18.83 5.31 6.03
CA ARG A 140 19.78 6.05 6.87
C ARG A 140 20.93 5.14 7.28
N PRO A 141 22.18 5.65 7.33
CA PRO A 141 23.27 4.90 7.93
C PRO A 141 22.95 4.57 9.39
N SER A 142 23.05 3.30 9.77
CA SER A 142 23.01 2.90 11.16
C SER A 142 24.44 2.78 11.71
N GLY A 143 24.57 2.60 13.03
CA GLY A 143 25.85 2.29 13.67
C GLY A 143 26.38 0.87 13.35
N ILE A 144 25.64 0.08 12.57
CA ILE A 144 26.00 -1.29 12.18
C ILE A 144 26.18 -1.32 10.66
N GLU A 145 27.41 -1.58 10.22
CA GLU A 145 27.76 -1.70 8.81
C GLU A 145 26.94 -2.81 8.13
N GLY A 146 26.36 -2.50 6.97
CA GLY A 146 25.50 -3.42 6.21
C GLY A 146 24.04 -3.47 6.64
N PHE A 147 23.64 -2.74 7.69
CA PHE A 147 22.26 -2.70 8.17
C PHE A 147 21.75 -1.26 8.23
N PRO A 148 21.29 -0.67 7.11
CA PRO A 148 20.72 0.67 7.14
C PRO A 148 19.45 0.70 8.01
N HIS A 149 19.23 1.84 8.67
CA HIS A 149 17.96 2.12 9.32
C HIS A 149 16.97 2.61 8.28
N LEU A 150 15.81 1.97 8.17
CA LEU A 150 14.75 2.38 7.26
C LEU A 150 13.83 3.38 7.98
N GLU A 151 13.82 4.62 7.52
CA GLU A 151 12.82 5.62 7.91
C GLU A 151 11.69 5.61 6.89
N HIS A 152 10.48 5.31 7.35
CA HIS A 152 9.28 5.42 6.52
C HIS A 152 8.80 6.87 6.50
N GLY A 153 8.71 7.43 5.29
CA GLY A 153 8.18 8.76 5.02
C GLY A 153 6.67 8.74 4.78
N ASP A 154 6.25 9.43 3.73
CA ASP A 154 4.85 9.46 3.31
C ASP A 154 4.44 8.15 2.66
N SER A 155 3.16 7.81 2.75
CA SER A 155 2.58 6.78 1.91
C SER A 155 1.30 7.21 1.24
N LEU A 156 1.03 6.62 0.08
CA LEU A 156 -0.16 6.85 -0.71
C LEU A 156 -0.70 5.53 -1.24
N ILE A 157 -1.98 5.29 -1.01
CA ILE A 157 -2.71 4.10 -1.42
C ILE A 157 -3.88 4.55 -2.30
N VAL A 158 -4.05 3.90 -3.44
CA VAL A 158 -5.10 4.21 -4.40
C VAL A 158 -5.82 2.93 -4.80
N HIS A 159 -7.14 2.93 -4.64
CA HIS A 159 -8.04 1.92 -5.16
C HIS A 159 -8.87 2.54 -6.29
N LEU A 160 -8.81 1.94 -7.48
CA LEU A 160 -9.62 2.34 -8.64
C LEU A 160 -10.56 1.20 -9.03
N HIS A 161 -11.81 1.54 -9.34
CA HIS A 161 -12.77 0.58 -9.88
C HIS A 161 -13.24 1.06 -11.25
N TYR A 162 -13.19 0.17 -12.23
CA TYR A 162 -13.48 0.49 -13.62
C TYR A 162 -14.78 -0.13 -14.10
N LEU A 163 -15.50 0.60 -14.96
CA LEU A 163 -16.64 0.09 -15.72
C LEU A 163 -16.17 -0.69 -16.95
N SER A 164 -17.12 -1.35 -17.63
CA SER A 164 -16.89 -2.11 -18.86
C SER A 164 -16.34 -1.29 -20.02
N ASP A 165 -16.60 0.02 -20.05
CA ASP A 165 -16.05 0.97 -21.04
C ASP A 165 -14.60 1.39 -20.72
N GLY A 166 -14.03 0.91 -19.60
CA GLY A 166 -12.70 1.26 -19.12
C GLY A 166 -12.62 2.58 -18.37
N SER A 167 -13.71 3.31 -18.19
CA SER A 167 -13.73 4.52 -17.36
C SER A 167 -13.73 4.19 -15.87
N ILE A 168 -13.21 5.11 -15.06
CA ILE A 168 -13.23 5.00 -13.59
C ILE A 168 -14.67 5.26 -13.10
N ASN A 169 -15.26 4.29 -12.39
CA ASN A 169 -16.54 4.47 -11.70
C ASN A 169 -16.38 5.10 -10.31
N MET A 170 -15.35 4.66 -9.59
CA MET A 170 -15.08 5.08 -8.22
C MET A 170 -13.59 4.94 -7.89
N ALA A 171 -13.13 5.81 -7.01
CA ALA A 171 -11.79 5.75 -6.47
C ALA A 171 -11.79 6.04 -4.96
N ASP A 172 -10.96 5.32 -4.22
CA ASP A 172 -10.71 5.57 -2.81
C ASP A 172 -9.19 5.78 -2.65
N ILE A 173 -8.79 6.95 -2.15
CA ILE A 173 -7.39 7.37 -2.03
C ILE A 173 -7.08 7.64 -0.56
N TYR A 174 -5.98 7.10 -0.07
CA TYR A 174 -5.53 7.26 1.32
C TYR A 174 -4.07 7.69 1.35
N GLY A 175 -3.77 8.76 2.08
CA GLY A 175 -2.41 9.24 2.31
C GLY A 175 -2.05 9.17 3.80
N TRP A 176 -0.80 8.85 4.11
CA TRP A 176 -0.27 8.88 5.47
C TRP A 176 0.97 9.77 5.54
N HIS A 177 0.99 10.62 6.56
CA HIS A 177 2.11 11.52 6.87
C HIS A 177 2.25 11.62 8.39
N ALA A 178 3.43 11.33 8.95
CA ALA A 178 3.73 11.48 10.38
C ALA A 178 2.62 10.91 11.32
N HIS A 179 2.10 9.71 11.00
CA HIS A 179 1.00 9.02 11.70
C HIS A 179 -0.40 9.62 11.54
N PHE A 180 -0.58 10.68 10.77
CA PHE A 180 -1.88 11.18 10.35
C PHE A 180 -2.31 10.51 9.06
N GLY A 181 -3.57 10.07 9.01
CA GLY A 181 -4.17 9.53 7.79
C GLY A 181 -5.16 10.51 7.17
N GLN A 182 -5.14 10.64 5.86
CA GLN A 182 -6.11 11.38 5.05
C GLN A 182 -6.76 10.44 4.05
N GLY A 183 -8.09 10.42 3.99
CA GLY A 183 -8.86 9.59 3.07
C GLY A 183 -9.77 10.46 2.20
N VAL A 184 -9.86 10.14 0.92
CA VAL A 184 -10.72 10.81 -0.07
C VAL A 184 -11.46 9.75 -0.87
N ILE A 185 -12.79 9.86 -0.90
CA ILE A 185 -13.68 8.94 -1.59
C ILE A 185 -14.31 9.69 -2.76
N ILE A 186 -14.12 9.16 -3.97
CA ILE A 186 -14.52 9.81 -5.24
C ILE A 186 -15.48 8.90 -5.98
N ARG A 187 -16.56 9.45 -6.52
CA ARG A 187 -17.56 8.72 -7.32
C ARG A 187 -17.84 9.43 -8.63
N ARG A 188 -18.17 8.64 -9.66
CA ARG A 188 -18.59 9.13 -10.99
C ARG A 188 -20.04 9.61 -10.97
N PHE A 189 -20.30 10.78 -11.56
CA PHE A 189 -21.61 11.38 -11.79
C PHE A 189 -21.69 11.85 -13.24
N GLY A 190 -22.34 11.05 -14.10
CA GLY A 190 -22.27 11.29 -15.54
C GLY A 190 -20.83 11.09 -16.02
N ASP A 191 -20.24 12.11 -16.65
CA ASP A 191 -18.85 12.06 -17.13
C ASP A 191 -17.85 12.72 -16.19
N GLU A 192 -18.30 13.20 -15.03
CA GLU A 192 -17.47 13.86 -14.03
C GLU A 192 -17.21 12.98 -12.80
N HIS A 193 -16.12 13.27 -12.11
CA HIS A 193 -15.78 12.68 -10.82
C HIS A 193 -15.90 13.74 -9.73
N ARG A 194 -16.48 13.36 -8.60
CA ARG A 194 -16.70 14.27 -7.47
C ARG A 194 -16.33 13.59 -6.15
N ILE A 195 -15.74 14.36 -5.25
CA ILE A 195 -15.48 13.95 -3.87
C ILE A 195 -16.83 13.79 -3.15
N VAL A 196 -17.11 12.59 -2.68
CA VAL A 196 -18.32 12.29 -1.88
C VAL A 196 -18.02 12.19 -0.40
N GLU A 197 -16.76 11.95 -0.03
CA GLU A 197 -16.35 11.86 1.37
C GLU A 197 -14.89 12.26 1.56
N VAL A 198 -14.61 12.99 2.63
CA VAL A 198 -13.25 13.30 3.12
C VAL A 198 -13.15 12.79 4.55
N LYS A 199 -12.12 12.02 4.85
CA LYS A 199 -11.89 11.42 6.17
C LYS A 199 -10.51 11.72 6.68
N ARG A 200 -10.34 11.72 8.00
CA ARG A 200 -9.04 11.85 8.65
C ARG A 200 -8.91 10.81 9.76
N ALA A 201 -7.76 10.15 9.83
CA ALA A 201 -7.37 9.33 10.96
C ALA A 201 -6.46 10.16 11.89
N ALA A 202 -6.77 10.15 13.18
CA ALA A 202 -5.93 10.84 14.17
C ALA A 202 -4.66 10.01 14.47
N PRO A 203 -3.59 10.63 14.98
CA PRO A 203 -2.39 9.90 15.40
C PRO A 203 -2.75 8.83 16.42
N LYS A 204 -2.17 7.63 16.26
CA LYS A 204 -2.34 6.50 17.19
C LYS A 204 -3.80 6.03 17.36
N SER A 205 -4.69 6.38 16.45
CA SER A 205 -6.12 6.07 16.57
C SER A 205 -6.50 4.64 16.17
N GLU A 206 -5.54 3.72 16.01
CA GLU A 206 -5.75 2.30 15.67
C GLU A 206 -6.92 2.08 14.69
N GLY A 207 -6.91 2.80 13.56
CA GLY A 207 -7.90 2.61 12.49
C GLY A 207 -9.22 3.38 12.62
N VAL A 208 -9.35 4.31 13.58
CA VAL A 208 -10.55 5.16 13.68
C VAL A 208 -10.48 6.34 12.71
N TRP A 209 -11.32 6.30 11.68
CA TRP A 209 -11.47 7.38 10.70
C TRP A 209 -12.66 8.29 11.05
N THR A 210 -12.40 9.59 11.15
CA THR A 210 -13.45 10.61 11.31
C THR A 210 -13.81 11.21 9.96
N SER A 211 -15.10 11.23 9.61
CA SER A 211 -15.60 11.88 8.40
C SER A 211 -15.65 13.39 8.62
N LEU A 212 -14.91 14.14 7.80
CA LEU A 212 -14.87 15.62 7.80
C LEU A 212 -15.91 16.20 6.84
N TYR A 213 -16.23 15.45 5.79
CA TYR A 213 -17.23 15.79 4.79
C TYR A 213 -17.85 14.51 4.25
N LYS A 214 -19.17 14.51 4.07
CA LYS A 214 -19.89 13.41 3.42
C LYS A 214 -21.12 13.93 2.69
N ASN A 215 -21.10 13.81 1.37
CA ASN A 215 -22.26 14.07 0.52
C ASN A 215 -22.33 12.98 -0.57
N PRO A 216 -23.30 12.07 -0.52
CA PRO A 216 -23.43 11.00 -1.51
C PRO A 216 -23.82 11.47 -2.92
N LYS A 217 -24.31 12.70 -3.08
CA LYS A 217 -24.73 13.29 -4.36
C LYS A 217 -24.34 14.77 -4.41
N PRO A 218 -23.04 15.08 -4.48
CA PRO A 218 -22.56 16.46 -4.52
C PRO A 218 -22.87 17.09 -5.87
N ASP A 219 -23.36 18.33 -5.86
CA ASP A 219 -23.67 19.10 -7.08
C ASP A 219 -22.40 19.59 -7.77
N SER A 220 -21.35 19.89 -7.01
CA SER A 220 -20.01 20.24 -7.49
C SER A 220 -18.92 19.63 -6.60
N ASN A 221 -17.66 19.72 -7.03
CA ASN A 221 -16.52 19.22 -6.26
C ASN A 221 -16.03 20.19 -5.17
N ASP A 222 -16.47 21.45 -5.20
CA ASP A 222 -15.83 22.56 -4.48
C ASP A 222 -15.80 22.37 -2.97
N ILE A 223 -16.93 21.99 -2.36
CA ILE A 223 -17.04 21.82 -0.91
C ILE A 223 -16.17 20.66 -0.43
N GLY A 224 -16.18 19.53 -1.17
CA GLY A 224 -15.34 18.38 -0.84
C GLY A 224 -13.86 18.72 -0.94
N LEU A 225 -13.48 19.46 -1.99
CA LEU A 225 -12.11 19.91 -2.19
C LEU A 225 -11.66 20.90 -1.10
N GLU A 226 -12.50 21.86 -0.71
CA GLU A 226 -12.20 22.81 0.36
C GLU A 226 -11.94 22.10 1.70
N GLN A 227 -12.76 21.09 2.04
CA GLN A 227 -12.58 20.31 3.26
C GLN A 227 -11.30 19.46 3.22
N LEU A 228 -10.97 18.92 2.05
CA LEU A 228 -9.71 18.22 1.83
C LEU A 228 -8.50 19.16 2.00
N GLU A 229 -8.53 20.34 1.38
CA GLU A 229 -7.46 21.35 1.51
C GLU A 229 -7.22 21.73 2.96
N LYS A 230 -8.28 22.01 3.72
CA LYS A 230 -8.19 22.33 5.15
C LYS A 230 -7.55 21.20 5.94
N SER A 231 -7.92 19.96 5.65
CA SER A 231 -7.38 18.79 6.36
C SER A 231 -5.90 18.54 6.02
N VAL A 232 -5.53 18.58 4.74
CA VAL A 232 -4.13 18.40 4.31
C VAL A 232 -3.25 19.54 4.86
N ARG A 233 -3.70 20.80 4.81
CA ARG A 233 -2.96 21.92 5.43
C ARG A 233 -2.77 21.72 6.93
N HIS A 234 -3.75 21.15 7.62
CA HIS A 234 -3.59 20.82 9.04
C HIS A 234 -2.53 19.73 9.25
N ILE A 235 -2.50 18.69 8.41
CA ILE A 235 -1.53 17.58 8.54
C ILE A 235 -0.11 18.05 8.29
N PHE A 236 0.14 18.81 7.23
CA PHE A 236 1.49 19.23 6.82
C PHE A 236 1.93 20.58 7.41
N GLY A 237 1.01 21.31 8.04
CA GLY A 237 1.31 22.56 8.75
C GLY A 237 1.53 22.40 10.25
N SER A 238 1.37 21.18 10.78
CA SER A 238 1.65 20.81 12.18
C SER A 238 3.09 20.33 12.32
#